data_AF-A0A7X8WFE2-F1
#
_entry.id   AF-A0A7X8WFE2-F1
#
_cell.length_a   1.000
_cell.length_b   1.000
_cell.length_c   1.000
_cell.angle_alpha   90.00
_cell.angle_beta   90.00
_cell.angle_gamma   90.00
#
_symmetry.space_group_name_H-M   'P 1'
#
loop_
_entity.id
_entity.type
_entity.pdbx_description
1 polymer ?
#
loop_
_entity_poly.entity_id
_entity_poly.type
_entity_poly.pdbx_seq_one_letter_code
_entity_poly.pdbx_strand_id
1 'polypeptide(L)'
;GERMALEAICDSYLHDMLTLLKPTFALGVGKYAESKLHAVAGEFEEITVGSILHPSPINPRANRGWAGIVRAQLDELGVFHP
;
A
#
# COMPACT_ATOMS: atom_id res chain seq x y z
N GLY A 1 -4.01 -15.19 -19.24
CA GLY A 1 -2.96 -15.95 -18.53
C GLY A 1 -3.31 -16.04 -17.07
N GLU A 2 -2.91 -17.11 -16.38
CA GLU A 2 -3.31 -17.43 -14.99
C GLU A 2 -3.11 -16.26 -14.01
N ARG A 3 -1.97 -15.56 -14.12
CA ARG A 3 -1.67 -14.38 -13.30
C ARG A 3 -2.72 -13.28 -13.41
N MET A 4 -3.15 -12.93 -14.63
CA MET A 4 -4.12 -11.85 -14.83
C MET A 4 -5.49 -12.23 -14.26
N ALA A 5 -5.88 -13.50 -14.38
CA ALA A 5 -7.14 -13.98 -13.81
C ALA A 5 -7.14 -13.92 -12.28
N LEU A 6 -6.02 -14.27 -11.65
CA LEU A 6 -5.85 -14.14 -10.20
C LEU A 6 -5.84 -12.67 -9.77
N GLU A 7 -5.06 -11.82 -10.45
CA GLU A 7 -4.97 -10.40 -10.13
C GLU A 7 -6.32 -9.70 -10.23
N ALA A 8 -7.17 -10.06 -11.21
CA ALA A 8 -8.52 -9.49 -11.32
C ALA A 8 -9.40 -9.81 -10.08
N ILE A 9 -9.33 -11.03 -9.55
CA ILE A 9 -10.06 -11.41 -8.33
C ILE A 9 -9.50 -10.66 -7.12
N CYS A 10 -8.17 -10.55 -7.02
CA CYS A 10 -7.52 -9.79 -5.95
C CYS A 10 -7.87 -8.31 -5.99
N ASP A 11 -7.94 -7.70 -7.18
CA ASP A 11 -8.26 -6.30 -7.36
C ASP A 11 -9.72 -6.01 -6.98
N SER A 12 -10.65 -6.90 -7.36
CA SER A 12 -12.05 -6.83 -6.91
C SER A 12 -12.17 -6.90 -5.39
N TYR A 13 -11.47 -7.83 -4.74
CA TYR A 13 -11.49 -7.93 -3.29
C TYR A 13 -10.89 -6.70 -2.62
N LEU A 14 -9.78 -6.18 -3.16
CA LEU A 14 -9.13 -4.97 -2.64
C LEU A 14 -10.07 -3.76 -2.75
N HIS A 15 -10.79 -3.63 -3.86
CA HIS A 15 -11.82 -2.61 -4.04
C HIS A 15 -12.87 -2.69 -2.93
N ASP A 16 -13.46 -3.87 -2.73
CA ASP A 16 -14.51 -4.08 -1.72
C ASP A 16 -14.04 -3.71 -0.31
N MET A 17 -12.78 -4.02 0.02
CA MET A 17 -12.18 -3.64 1.29
C MET A 17 -12.03 -2.11 1.44
N LEU A 18 -11.64 -1.40 0.38
CA LEU A 18 -11.56 0.07 0.40
C LEU A 18 -12.95 0.70 0.54
N THR A 19 -13.95 0.17 -0.17
CA THR A 19 -15.35 0.62 -0.05
C THR A 19 -15.91 0.41 1.36
N LEU A 20 -15.62 -0.74 1.97
CA LEU A 20 -16.14 -1.09 3.30
C LEU A 20 -15.46 -0.30 4.41
N LEU A 21 -14.13 -0.20 4.38
CA LEU A 21 -13.35 0.40 5.46
C LEU A 21 -13.28 1.94 5.38
N LYS A 22 -13.42 2.50 4.18
CA LYS A 22 -13.30 3.95 3.92
C LYS A 22 -12.06 4.57 4.60
N PRO A 23 -10.86 4.04 4.36
CA PRO A 23 -9.68 4.51 5.06
C PRO A 23 -9.22 5.87 4.53
N THR A 24 -8.70 6.75 5.38
CA THR A 24 -8.01 7.97 4.92
C THR A 24 -6.72 7.65 4.16
N PHE A 25 -6.02 6.57 4.56
CA PHE A 25 -4.77 6.13 3.95
C PHE A 25 -4.82 4.66 3.54
N ALA A 26 -4.35 4.36 2.34
CA ALA A 26 -4.12 2.98 1.88
C ALA A 26 -2.64 2.82 1.50
N LEU A 27 -1.90 2.03 2.28
CA LEU A 27 -0.44 1.97 2.17
C LEU A 27 0.04 0.61 1.66
N GLY A 28 0.72 0.63 0.53
CA GLY A 28 1.39 -0.54 -0.01
C GLY A 28 2.64 -0.89 0.79
N VAL A 29 2.73 -2.13 1.28
CA VAL A 29 3.97 -2.66 1.85
C VAL A 29 4.87 -3.08 0.68
N GLY A 30 5.71 -2.16 0.22
CA GLY A 30 6.50 -2.28 -1.00
C GLY A 30 5.78 -1.82 -2.27
N LYS A 31 6.56 -1.66 -3.34
CA LYS A 31 6.13 -1.02 -4.60
C LYS A 31 5.10 -1.81 -5.41
N TYR A 32 5.11 -3.13 -5.30
CA TYR A 32 4.07 -3.95 -5.95
C TYR A 32 2.70 -3.71 -5.33
N ALA A 33 2.60 -3.72 -3.99
CA ALA A 33 1.34 -3.46 -3.32
C ALA A 33 0.83 -2.03 -3.57
N GLU A 34 1.72 -1.04 -3.61
CA GLU A 34 1.40 0.34 -3.99
C GLU A 34 0.77 0.42 -5.38
N SER A 35 1.35 -0.26 -6.38
CA SER A 35 0.80 -0.23 -7.74
C SER A 35 -0.58 -0.88 -7.83
N LYS A 36 -0.83 -1.93 -7.05
CA LYS A 36 -2.16 -2.57 -6.99
C LYS A 36 -3.18 -1.65 -6.31
N LEU A 37 -2.79 -0.94 -5.26
CA LEU A 37 -3.64 0.08 -4.63
C LEU A 37 -3.97 1.22 -5.61
N HIS A 38 -2.99 1.75 -6.34
CA HIS A 38 -3.27 2.80 -7.34
C HIS A 38 -4.21 2.33 -8.46
N ALA A 39 -4.13 1.06 -8.88
CA ALA A 39 -5.00 0.52 -9.91
C ALA A 39 -6.47 0.44 -9.46
N VAL A 40 -6.72 0.32 -8.16
CA VAL A 40 -8.05 0.06 -7.59
C VAL A 40 -8.63 1.28 -6.88
N ALA A 41 -7.80 2.10 -6.23
CA ALA A 41 -8.24 3.23 -5.43
C ALA A 41 -8.60 4.49 -6.24
N GLY A 42 -8.48 4.45 -7.57
CA GLY A 42 -8.62 5.63 -8.43
C GLY A 42 -9.99 6.31 -8.41
N GLU A 43 -11.03 5.61 -7.96
CA GLU A 43 -12.39 6.16 -7.80
C GLU A 43 -12.67 6.76 -6.42
N PHE A 44 -11.75 6.64 -5.47
CA PHE A 44 -11.93 7.10 -4.10
C PHE A 44 -11.14 8.40 -3.87
N GLU A 45 -11.82 9.54 -3.94
CA GLU A 45 -11.19 10.86 -3.78
C GLU A 45 -10.59 11.09 -2.39
N GLU A 46 -11.15 10.45 -1.35
CA GLU A 46 -10.73 10.64 0.04
C GLU A 46 -9.58 9.71 0.47
N ILE A 47 -9.16 8.77 -0.38
CA ILE A 47 -8.11 7.80 -0.04
C ILE A 47 -6.75 8.31 -0.53
N THR A 48 -5.85 8.57 0.41
CA THR A 48 -4.44 8.82 0.08
C THR A 48 -3.69 7.51 -0.07
N VAL A 49 -3.24 7.21 -1.30
CA VAL A 49 -2.41 6.03 -1.58
C VAL A 49 -0.93 6.37 -1.39
N GLY A 50 -0.21 5.50 -0.71
CA GLY A 50 1.25 5.61 -0.54
C GLY A 50 1.91 4.26 -0.34
N SER A 51 3.19 4.27 0.05
CA SER A 51 3.93 3.05 0.35
C SER A 51 4.95 3.17 1.45
N ILE A 52 5.17 2.06 2.13
CA ILE A 52 6.27 1.87 3.08
C ILE A 52 7.24 0.81 2.55
N LEU A 53 8.47 0.85 3.06
CA LEU A 53 9.48 -0.16 2.74
C LEU A 53 8.95 -1.56 3.11
N HIS A 54 9.09 -2.53 2.20
CA HIS A 54 8.76 -3.92 2.53
C HIS A 54 9.78 -4.49 3.53
N PRO A 55 9.37 -5.23 4.57
CA PRO A 55 10.26 -5.77 5.61
C PRO A 55 11.10 -6.98 5.16
N SER A 56 11.17 -7.28 3.86
CA SER A 56 11.79 -8.53 3.41
C SER A 56 13.30 -8.46 3.62
N PRO A 57 13.94 -9.52 4.18
CA PRO A 57 15.38 -9.55 4.39
C PRO A 57 16.17 -9.52 3.07
N ILE A 58 15.51 -9.81 1.95
CA ILE A 58 16.10 -9.73 0.61
C ILE A 58 16.42 -8.27 0.25
N ASN A 59 15.73 -7.30 0.84
CA ASN A 59 16.02 -5.88 0.62
C ASN A 59 17.10 -5.40 1.62
N PRO A 60 18.32 -5.06 1.17
CA PRO A 60 19.38 -4.61 2.06
C PRO A 60 19.03 -3.36 2.88
N ARG A 61 18.10 -2.52 2.38
CA ARG A 61 17.61 -1.35 3.13
C ARG A 61 16.79 -1.76 4.34
N ALA A 62 15.99 -2.82 4.26
CA ALA A 62 15.18 -3.30 5.38
C ALA A 62 16.06 -3.81 6.54
N ASN A 63 17.21 -4.41 6.22
CA ASN A 63 18.16 -4.91 7.21
C ASN A 63 18.91 -3.79 7.96
N ARG A 64 18.77 -2.52 7.54
CA ARG A 64 19.43 -1.35 8.13
C ARG A 64 18.44 -0.46 8.88
N GLY A 65 17.68 -1.05 9.80
CA GLY A 65 16.75 -0.32 10.66
C GLY A 65 15.40 -0.02 10.01
N TRP A 66 14.74 -1.05 9.47
CA TRP A 66 13.42 -0.97 8.83
C TRP A 66 12.41 -0.10 9.58
N ALA A 67 12.25 -0.28 10.90
CA ALA A 67 11.27 0.43 11.70
C ALA A 67 11.47 1.96 11.69
N GLY A 68 12.73 2.42 11.74
CA GLY A 68 13.04 3.85 11.67
C GLY A 68 12.73 4.44 10.29
N ILE A 69 13.05 3.69 9.23
CA ILE A 69 12.75 4.09 7.84
C ILE A 69 11.24 4.17 7.64
N VAL A 70 10.48 3.14 8.02
CA VAL A 70 9.02 3.14 7.88
C VAL A 70 8.37 4.23 8.70
N ARG A 71 8.86 4.51 9.91
CA ARG A 71 8.35 5.63 10.71
C ARG A 71 8.53 6.98 10.01
N ALA A 72 9.69 7.23 9.42
CA ALA A 72 9.92 8.45 8.64
C ALA A 72 9.01 8.52 7.40
N GLN A 73 8.82 7.40 6.68
CA GLN A 73 7.91 7.36 5.52
C GLN A 73 6.45 7.63 5.91
N LEU A 74 5.98 7.09 7.04
CA LEU A 74 4.62 7.34 7.54
C LEU A 74 4.42 8.81 7.94
N ASP A 75 5.45 9.42 8.52
CA ASP A 75 5.45 10.84 8.88
C ASP A 75 5.42 11.75 7.65
N GLU A 76 6.24 11.46 6.64
CA GLU A 76 6.25 12.15 5.33
C GLU A 76 4.91 12.05 4.60
N LEU A 77 4.19 10.94 4.75
CA LEU A 77 2.85 10.73 4.22
C LEU A 77 1.75 11.44 5.03
N GLY A 78 2.09 12.02 6.18
CA GLY A 78 1.13 12.70 7.06
C GLY A 78 0.29 11.76 7.93
N VAL A 79 0.63 10.47 8.02
CA VAL A 79 -0.19 9.45 8.73
C VAL A 79 -0.33 9.74 10.23
N PHE A 80 0.69 10.35 10.85
CA PHE A 80 0.65 10.75 12.25
C PHE A 80 -0.03 12.11 12.48
N HIS A 81 -0.38 12.81 11.40
CA HIS A 81 -0.99 14.13 11.39
C HIS A 81 -2.22 14.16 10.45
N PRO A 82 -3.21 13.26 10.67
CA PRO A 82 -4.36 13.10 9.80
C PRO A 82 -5.35 14.27 9.89
#